data_AF-A0A091ASN2-F1
#
_entry.id   AF-A0A091ASN2-F1
#
_cell.length_a   1.000
_cell.length_b   1.000
_cell.length_c   1.000
_cell.angle_alpha   90.00
_cell.angle_beta   90.00
_cell.angle_gamma   90.00
#
_symmetry.space_group_name_H-M   'P 1'
#
loop_
_entity.id
_entity.type
_entity.pdbx_description
1 polymer ?
#
loop_
_entity_poly.entity_id
_entity_poly.type
_entity_poly.pdbx_seq_one_letter_code
_entity_poly.pdbx_strand_id
1 'polypeptide(L)'
;MSWRPDQQAMLAAMGYALYRQVPAPVPPPVVVARPAGFPEKLWESLVRAAGGRDPSALLPPAEQLRADARAKRALWPALRALRRRR
;
A
#
# COMPACT_ATOMS: atom_id res chain seq x y z
N MET A 1 -11.73 -13.52 9.16
CA MET A 1 -11.82 -14.73 9.99
C MET A 1 -11.04 -14.47 11.27
N SER A 2 -11.71 -14.10 12.36
CA SER A 2 -11.10 -13.93 13.69
C SER A 2 -11.24 -15.22 14.49
N TRP A 3 -10.18 -15.60 15.22
CA TRP A 3 -10.20 -16.76 16.10
C TRP A 3 -11.03 -16.47 17.34
N ARG A 4 -11.78 -17.46 17.84
CA ARG A 4 -12.50 -17.34 19.11
C ARG A 4 -11.50 -17.45 20.28
N PRO A 5 -11.77 -16.82 21.44
CA PRO A 5 -10.88 -16.87 22.60
C PRO A 5 -10.52 -18.29 23.04
N ASP A 6 -11.49 -19.21 23.03
CA ASP A 6 -11.26 -20.61 23.44
C ASP A 6 -10.30 -21.35 22.50
N GLN A 7 -10.39 -21.07 21.20
CA GLN A 7 -9.48 -21.65 20.20
C GLN A 7 -8.07 -21.10 20.35
N GLN A 8 -7.96 -19.81 20.71
CA GLN A 8 -6.67 -19.18 21.00
C GLN A 8 -6.01 -19.82 22.23
N ALA A 9 -6.79 -20.09 23.28
CA ALA A 9 -6.32 -20.74 24.50
C ALA A 9 -5.85 -22.19 24.23
N MET A 10 -6.62 -22.96 23.45
CA MET A 10 -6.25 -24.32 23.06
C MET A 10 -4.92 -24.35 22.27
N LEU A 11 -4.76 -23.46 21.29
CA LEU A 11 -3.52 -23.38 20.54
C LEU A 11 -2.32 -22.96 21.40
N ALA A 12 -2.52 -22.03 22.32
CA ALA A 12 -1.47 -21.63 23.26
C ALA A 12 -1.08 -22.80 24.18
N ALA A 13 -2.05 -23.56 24.67
CA ALA A 13 -1.82 -24.76 25.50
C ALA A 13 -1.08 -25.87 24.72
N MET A 14 -1.31 -25.97 23.41
CA MET A 14 -0.56 -26.84 22.50
C MET A 14 0.85 -26.32 22.15
N GLY A 15 1.25 -25.15 22.66
CA GLY A 15 2.58 -24.56 22.45
C GLY A 15 2.73 -23.74 21.17
N TYR A 16 1.63 -23.39 20.48
CA TYR A 16 1.69 -22.58 19.26
C TYR A 16 1.72 -21.08 19.59
N ALA A 17 2.67 -20.37 18.98
CA ALA A 17 2.74 -18.91 19.04
C ALA A 17 1.85 -18.28 17.95
N LEU A 18 0.87 -17.47 18.35
CA LEU A 18 -0.03 -16.78 17.43
C LEU A 18 0.46 -15.36 17.15
N TYR A 19 0.77 -15.09 15.89
CA TYR A 19 1.16 -13.76 15.43
C TYR A 19 -0.08 -12.95 15.02
N ARG A 20 -0.27 -11.79 15.66
CA ARG A 20 -1.27 -10.82 15.22
C ARG A 20 -0.62 -9.86 14.22
N GLN A 21 -1.21 -9.77 13.03
CA GLN A 21 -0.85 -8.71 12.09
C GLN A 21 -1.41 -7.38 12.61
N VAL A 22 -0.52 -6.51 13.09
CA VAL A 22 -0.87 -5.13 13.43
C VAL A 22 -0.99 -4.36 12.11
N PRO A 23 -2.15 -3.77 11.76
CA PRO A 23 -2.24 -2.95 10.58
C PRO A 23 -1.31 -1.75 10.75
N ALA A 24 -0.47 -1.49 9.74
CA ALA A 24 0.37 -0.31 9.74
C ALA A 24 -0.53 0.95 9.87
N PRO A 25 -0.13 1.95 10.67
CA PRO A 25 -0.89 3.18 10.80
C PRO A 25 -1.08 3.80 9.41
N VAL A 26 -2.33 3.94 8.99
CA VAL A 26 -2.70 4.61 7.75
C VAL A 26 -2.60 6.11 8.03
N PRO A 27 -1.70 6.87 7.38
CA PRO A 27 -1.67 8.31 7.55
C PRO A 27 -3.02 8.91 7.14
N PRO A 28 -3.43 10.06 7.72
CA PRO A 28 -4.65 10.74 7.32
C PRO A 28 -4.64 10.98 5.80
N PRO A 29 -5.81 10.96 5.14
CA PRO A 29 -5.89 11.15 3.70
C PRO A 29 -5.33 12.52 3.35
N VAL A 30 -4.15 12.53 2.74
CA VAL A 30 -3.63 13.72 2.09
C VAL A 30 -4.40 13.86 0.79
N VAL A 31 -5.14 14.95 0.64
CA VAL A 31 -5.85 15.25 -0.61
C VAL A 31 -4.80 15.66 -1.64
N VAL A 32 -4.28 14.67 -2.37
CA VAL A 32 -3.39 14.91 -3.50
C VAL A 32 -4.24 14.95 -4.77
N ALA A 33 -4.16 16.06 -5.49
CA ALA A 33 -4.89 16.26 -6.74
C ALA A 33 -4.60 15.12 -7.73
N ARG A 34 -5.64 14.42 -8.14
CA ARG A 34 -5.55 13.35 -9.14
C ARG A 34 -5.31 13.95 -10.53
N PRO A 35 -4.33 13.46 -11.30
CA PRO A 35 -4.16 13.87 -12.69
C PRO A 35 -5.42 13.57 -13.52
N ALA A 36 -5.77 14.45 -14.46
CA ALA A 36 -6.87 14.21 -15.38
C ALA A 36 -6.63 12.91 -16.18
N GLY A 37 -7.66 12.05 -16.28
CA GLY A 37 -7.56 10.76 -16.96
C GLY A 37 -6.93 9.62 -16.16
N PHE A 38 -6.44 9.86 -14.93
CA PHE A 38 -6.01 8.78 -14.04
C PHE A 38 -7.21 8.14 -13.30
N PRO A 39 -7.29 6.80 -13.24
CA PRO A 39 -8.32 6.12 -12.45
C PRO A 39 -8.17 6.36 -10.95
N GLU A 40 -9.28 6.59 -10.26
CA GLU A 40 -9.31 6.90 -8.82
C GLU A 40 -8.62 5.85 -7.95
N LYS A 41 -9.05 4.59 -8.07
CA LYS A 41 -8.53 3.48 -7.27
C LYS A 41 -7.04 3.26 -7.50
N LEU A 42 -6.56 3.50 -8.73
CA LEU A 42 -5.14 3.42 -9.06
C LEU A 42 -4.38 4.57 -8.39
N TRP A 43 -4.91 5.79 -8.48
CA TRP A 43 -4.31 6.97 -7.85
C TRP A 43 -4.20 6.83 -6.33
N GLU A 44 -5.27 6.41 -5.65
CA GLU A 44 -5.26 6.16 -4.21
C GLU A 44 -4.20 5.13 -3.81
N SER A 45 -4.07 4.05 -4.60
CA SER A 45 -3.08 3.01 -4.37
C SER A 45 -1.65 3.54 -4.53
N LEU A 46 -1.41 4.41 -5.51
CA LEU A 46 -0.11 5.04 -5.74
C LEU A 46 0.25 6.04 -4.62
N VAL A 47 -0.69 6.89 -4.21
CA VAL A 47 -0.51 7.81 -3.08
C VAL A 47 -0.24 7.03 -1.80
N ARG A 48 -0.96 5.94 -1.54
CA ARG A 48 -0.71 5.05 -0.40
C ARG A 48 0.68 4.42 -0.47
N ALA A 49 1.11 3.97 -1.65
CA ALA A 49 2.45 3.41 -1.85
C ALA A 49 3.56 4.45 -1.64
N ALA A 50 3.31 5.71 -2.00
CA ALA A 50 4.18 6.87 -1.75
C ALA A 50 4.16 7.36 -0.29
N GLY A 51 3.31 6.81 0.57
CA GLY A 51 3.19 7.23 1.97
C GLY A 51 2.37 8.50 2.19
N GLY A 52 1.38 8.77 1.33
CA GLY A 52 0.55 9.98 1.41
C GLY A 52 1.14 11.22 0.74
N ARG A 53 2.25 11.06 -0.02
CA ARG A 53 2.86 12.14 -0.80
C ARG A 53 2.37 12.12 -2.24
N ASP A 54 2.55 13.23 -2.94
CA ASP A 54 2.23 13.33 -4.36
C ASP A 54 3.21 12.54 -5.25
N PRO A 55 2.78 11.46 -5.91
CA PRO A 55 3.61 10.74 -6.86
C PRO A 55 3.52 11.28 -8.30
N SER A 56 2.71 12.32 -8.59
CA SER A 56 2.37 12.79 -9.94
C SER A 56 3.60 12.99 -10.84
N ALA A 57 4.67 13.59 -10.31
CA ALA A 57 5.91 13.87 -11.04
C ALA A 57 6.69 12.61 -11.49
N LEU A 58 6.37 11.44 -10.94
CA LEU A 58 7.07 10.18 -11.25
C LEU A 58 6.26 9.28 -12.18
N LEU A 59 5.02 9.66 -12.51
CA LEU A 59 4.11 8.78 -13.22
C LEU A 59 4.21 8.95 -14.74
N PRO A 60 4.42 7.85 -15.48
CA PRO A 60 4.15 7.85 -16.91
C PRO A 60 2.63 7.91 -17.16
N PRO A 61 2.18 8.14 -18.41
CA PRO A 61 0.77 8.08 -18.78
C PRO A 61 0.10 6.79 -18.29
N ALA A 62 -1.16 6.88 -17.84
CA ALA A 62 -1.87 5.76 -17.22
C ALA A 62 -1.95 4.51 -18.11
N GLU A 63 -2.12 4.70 -19.43
CA GLU A 63 -2.16 3.61 -20.40
C GLU A 63 -0.80 2.91 -20.54
N GLN A 64 0.29 3.67 -20.57
CA GLN A 64 1.64 3.11 -20.59
C GLN A 64 1.94 2.34 -19.30
N LEU A 65 1.53 2.89 -18.15
CA LEU A 65 1.67 2.20 -16.88
C LEU A 65 0.87 0.89 -16.85
N ARG A 66 -0.29 0.81 -17.52
CA ARG A 66 -1.08 -0.42 -17.61
C ARG A 66 -0.42 -1.48 -18.48
N ALA A 67 0.07 -1.08 -19.66
CA ALA A 67 0.62 -1.97 -20.68
C ALA A 67 2.04 -2.47 -20.35
N ASP A 68 2.88 -1.66 -19.70
CA ASP A 68 4.30 -1.99 -19.49
C ASP A 68 4.60 -2.51 -18.07
N ALA A 69 4.97 -3.78 -17.98
CA ALA A 69 5.40 -4.41 -16.74
C ALA A 69 6.75 -3.88 -16.22
N ARG A 70 7.66 -3.44 -17.10
CA ARG A 70 8.95 -2.85 -16.73
C ARG A 70 8.74 -1.47 -16.11
N ALA A 71 7.88 -0.64 -16.69
CA ALA A 71 7.50 0.65 -16.12
C ALA A 71 6.96 0.51 -14.69
N LYS A 72 6.05 -0.46 -14.44
CA LYS A 72 5.54 -0.77 -13.09
C LYS A 72 6.67 -1.14 -12.11
N ARG A 73 7.59 -2.01 -12.54
CA ARG A 73 8.73 -2.46 -11.72
C ARG A 73 9.70 -1.33 -11.40
N ALA A 74 9.96 -0.43 -12.36
CA ALA A 74 10.82 0.74 -12.18
C ALA A 74 10.20 1.80 -11.25
N LEU A 75 8.87 1.92 -11.25
CA LEU A 75 8.13 2.86 -10.40
C LEU A 75 8.17 2.47 -8.91
N TRP A 76 8.17 1.17 -8.59
CA TRP A 76 8.03 0.68 -7.22
C TRP A 76 9.15 1.13 -6.26
N PRO A 77 10.44 1.09 -6.63
CA PRO A 77 11.52 1.65 -5.82
C PRO A 77 11.35 3.15 -5.56
N ALA A 78 10.90 3.93 -6.54
CA ALA A 78 10.73 5.38 -6.41
C ALA A 78 9.61 5.73 -5.41
N LEU A 79 8.47 5.05 -5.49
CA LEU A 79 7.38 5.20 -4.51
C LEU A 79 7.83 4.81 -3.09
N ARG A 80 8.61 3.73 -2.95
CA ARG A 80 9.16 3.32 -1.65
C ARG A 80 10.18 4.32 -1.10
N ALA A 81 11.00 4.93 -1.97
CA ALA A 81 11.93 5.98 -1.56
C ALA A 81 11.17 7.23 -1.07
N LEU A 82 10.12 7.65 -1.78
CA LEU A 82 9.21 8.72 -1.35
C LEU A 82 8.63 8.46 0.04
N ARG A 83 8.16 7.24 0.30
CA ARG A 83 7.60 6.84 1.60
C ARG A 83 8.63 6.85 2.73
N ARG A 84 9.89 6.50 2.44
CA ARG A 84 10.96 6.40 3.44
C ARG A 84 11.53 7.73 3.89
N ARG A 85 11.46 8.77 3.05
CA ARG A 85 11.95 10.12 3.35
C ARG A 85 11.04 10.85 4.38
N ARG A 86 10.48 10.13 5.34
CA ARG A 86 9.46 10.62 6.28
C ARG A 86 10.03 11.70 7.20
#